data_AF-A0A2M7YUC8-F1
#
_entry.id   AF-A0A2M7YUC8-F1
#
_cell.length_a   1.000
_cell.length_b   1.000
_cell.length_c   1.000
_cell.angle_alpha   90.00
_cell.angle_beta   90.00
_cell.angle_gamma   90.00
#
_symmetry.space_group_name_H-M   'P 1'
#
loop_
_entity.id
_entity.type
_entity.pdbx_description
1 polymer ?
#
loop_
_entity_poly.entity_id
_entity_poly.type
_entity_poly.pdbx_seq_one_letter_code
_entity_poly.pdbx_strand_id
1 'polypeptide(L)' 'MKNPRRLMLITALCGLLSLVAFILGRLAMTDIYHGEPDLDLEWTIVAVTFVPVLAFHLLAVFAAFVAMRRLGNS' A
#
# COMPACT_ATOMS: atom_id res chain seq x y z
N MET A 1 -8.40 -6.77 17.63
CA MET A 1 -7.09 -7.46 17.73
C MET A 1 -6.55 -7.33 19.15
N LYS A 2 -6.17 -8.44 19.79
CA LYS A 2 -5.78 -8.46 21.22
C LYS A 2 -4.36 -7.90 21.49
N ASN A 3 -3.50 -7.76 20.47
CA ASN A 3 -2.11 -7.29 20.64
C ASN A 3 -1.77 -6.12 19.68
N PRO A 4 -1.54 -4.89 20.20
CA PRO A 4 -1.22 -3.72 19.37
C PRO A 4 0.12 -3.83 18.64
N ARG A 5 1.11 -4.54 19.20
CA ARG A 5 2.40 -4.75 18.54
C ARG A 5 2.26 -5.54 17.23
N ARG A 6 1.32 -6.49 17.20
CA ARG A 6 1.01 -7.27 15.98
C ARG A 6 0.39 -6.38 14.90
N LEU A 7 -0.48 -5.44 15.26
CA LEU A 7 -1.03 -4.47 14.30
C LEU A 7 0.08 -3.60 13.71
N MET A 8 0.94 -3.04 14.57
CA MET A 8 2.08 -2.22 14.13
C MET A 8 3.01 -2.98 13.18
N LEU A 9 3.35 -4.24 13.49
CA LEU A 9 4.20 -5.06 12.62
C LEU A 9 3.54 -5.32 11.25
N ILE A 10 2.25 -5.68 11.22
CA ILE A 10 1.52 -5.88 9.97
C ILE A 10 1.49 -4.58 9.16
N THR A 11 1.20 -3.44 9.79
CA THR A 11 1.20 -2.13 9.11
C THR A 11 2.57 -1.78 8.54
N ALA A 12 3.66 -2.07 9.27
CA ALA A 12 5.02 -1.82 8.79
C ALA A 12 5.38 -2.70 7.58
N LEU A 13 5.04 -3.99 7.61
CA LEU A 13 5.26 -4.91 6.50
C LEU A 13 4.43 -4.50 5.26
N CYS A 14 3.16 -4.13 5.46
CA CYS A 14 2.34 -3.57 4.38
C CYS A 14 2.93 -2.27 3.82
N GLY A 15 3.52 -1.42 4.66
CA GLY A 15 4.22 -0.21 4.24
C GLY A 15 5.40 -0.51 3.31
N LEU A 16 6.26 -1.46 3.68
CA LEU A 16 7.38 -1.89 2.83
C LEU A 16 6.89 -2.46 1.50
N LEU A 17 5.86 -3.30 1.52
CA LEU A 17 5.28 -3.86 0.30
C LEU A 17 4.68 -2.76 -0.59
N SER A 18 4.03 -1.76 0.00
CA SER A 18 3.45 -0.63 -0.75
C SER A 18 4.51 0.23 -1.44
N LEU A 19 5.70 0.38 -0.85
CA LEU A 19 6.81 1.11 -1.47
C LEU A 19 7.33 0.38 -2.71
N VAL A 20 7.55 -0.93 -2.60
CA VAL A 20 7.97 -1.76 -3.75
C VAL A 20 6.94 -1.69 -4.86
N ALA A 21 5.66 -1.83 -4.51
CA ALA A 21 4.57 -1.74 -5.47
C ALA A 21 4.51 -0.36 -6.14
N PHE A 22 4.69 0.72 -5.39
CA PHE A 22 4.69 2.08 -5.93
C PHE A 22 5.82 2.30 -6.95
N ILE A 23 7.01 1.76 -6.68
CA ILE A 23 8.15 1.82 -7.62
C ILE A 23 7.81 1.06 -8.91
N LEU A 24 7.28 -0.16 -8.80
CA LEU A 24 6.90 -0.96 -9.96
C LEU A 24 5.79 -0.30 -10.78
N GLY A 25 4.75 0.24 -10.13
CA GLY A 25 3.69 0.97 -10.80
C GLY A 25 4.20 2.23 -11.50
N ARG A 26 5.18 2.92 -10.92
CA ARG A 26 5.83 4.08 -11.57
C ARG A 26 6.62 3.67 -12.82
N LEU A 27 7.33 2.54 -12.79
CA LEU A 27 8.07 2.03 -13.94
C LEU A 27 7.10 1.69 -15.08
N ALA A 28 6.03 0.95 -14.78
CA ALA A 28 5.00 0.62 -15.77
C ALA A 28 4.35 1.87 -16.39
N MET A 29 4.02 2.88 -15.57
CA MET A 29 3.54 4.18 -16.06
C MET A 29 4.56 4.90 -16.94
N THR A 30 5.85 4.73 -16.66
CA THR A 30 6.93 5.29 -17.48
C THR A 30 7.02 4.58 -18.82
N ASP A 31 6.85 3.27 -18.86
CA ASP A 31 6.88 2.47 -20.09
C ASP A 31 5.65 2.78 -20.97
N ILE A 32 4.46 2.92 -20.36
CA ILE A 32 3.25 3.44 -21.04
C ILE A 32 3.51 4.81 -21.66
N TYR A 33 4.17 5.72 -20.93
CA TYR A 33 4.46 7.07 -21.42
C TYR A 33 5.42 7.06 -22.63
N HIS A 34 6.39 6.14 -22.66
CA HIS A 34 7.31 6.00 -23.79
C HIS A 34 6.71 5.25 -24.99
N GLY A 35 5.48 4.75 -24.87
CA GLY A 35 4.75 4.11 -25.96
C GLY A 35 5.15 2.65 -26.18
N GLU A 36 5.39 1.90 -25.11
CA GLU A 36 5.74 0.48 -25.20
C GLU A 36 4.67 -0.34 -25.95
N PRO A 37 5.04 -1.36 -26.75
CA PRO A 37 4.10 -2.07 -27.60
C PRO A 37 3.05 -2.88 -26.85
N ASP A 38 3.37 -3.41 -25.67
CA ASP A 38 2.47 -4.23 -24.86
C ASP A 38 1.89 -3.43 -23.69
N LEU A 39 0.85 -2.64 -23.98
CA LEU A 39 0.18 -1.83 -22.98
C LEU A 39 -0.67 -2.65 -22.00
N ASP A 40 -1.10 -3.87 -22.39
CA ASP A 40 -1.96 -4.71 -21.55
C ASP A 40 -1.19 -5.21 -20.32
N LEU A 41 0.08 -5.59 -20.50
CA LEU A 41 0.97 -5.95 -19.40
C LEU A 41 1.17 -4.78 -18.45
N GLU A 42 1.49 -3.59 -18.97
CA GLU A 42 1.79 -2.43 -18.14
C GLU A 42 0.58 -1.96 -17.33
N TRP A 43 -0.62 -1.93 -17.93
CA TRP A 43 -1.85 -1.62 -17.20
C TRP A 43 -2.17 -2.68 -16.13
N THR A 44 -1.86 -3.95 -16.40
CA THR A 44 -2.00 -5.02 -15.40
C THR A 44 -1.05 -4.78 -14.22
N ILE A 45 0.20 -4.38 -14.48
CA ILE A 45 1.17 -4.04 -13.43
C ILE A 45 0.66 -2.86 -12.60
N VAL A 46 0.14 -1.81 -13.23
CA VAL A 46 -0.47 -0.66 -12.54
C VAL A 46 -1.64 -1.10 -11.64
N ALA A 47 -2.56 -1.93 -12.16
CA ALA A 47 -3.70 -2.42 -11.38
C ALA A 47 -3.27 -3.28 -10.17
N VAL A 48 -2.32 -4.21 -10.37
CA VAL A 48 -1.83 -5.09 -9.30
C VAL A 48 -1.07 -4.32 -8.24
N THR A 49 -0.24 -3.35 -8.63
CA THR A 49 0.56 -2.53 -7.71
C THR A 49 -0.28 -1.56 -6.89
N PHE A 50 -1.46 -1.18 -7.37
CA PHE A 50 -2.41 -0.36 -6.61
C PHE A 50 -2.95 -1.07 -5.35
N VAL A 51 -3.13 -2.39 -5.40
CA VAL A 51 -3.72 -3.18 -4.29
C VAL A 51 -2.95 -3.03 -2.97
N PRO A 52 -1.62 -3.30 -2.89
CA PRO A 52 -0.88 -3.13 -1.64
C PRO A 52 -0.79 -1.68 -1.18
N VAL A 53 -0.80 -0.70 -2.10
CA VAL A 53 -0.84 0.73 -1.76
C VAL A 53 -2.15 1.07 -1.06
N LEU A 54 -3.29 0.65 -1.62
CA LEU A 54 -4.60 0.87 -1.01
C LEU A 54 -4.72 0.15 0.34
N ALA A 55 -4.28 -1.10 0.41
CA ALA A 55 -4.31 -1.89 1.64
C ALA A 55 -3.49 -1.22 2.77
N PHE A 56 -2.31 -0.70 2.45
CA PHE A 56 -1.49 0.04 3.41
C PHE A 56 -2.21 1.30 3.93
N HIS A 57 -2.82 2.10 3.04
CA HIS A 57 -3.55 3.30 3.46
C HIS A 57 -4.73 2.99 4.37
N LEU A 58 -5.54 1.98 4.01
CA LEU A 58 -6.66 1.54 4.85
C LEU A 58 -6.18 1.07 6.23
N LEU A 59 -5.09 0.30 6.26
CA LEU A 59 -4.54 -0.22 7.50
C LEU A 59 -3.90 0.89 8.36
N ALA A 60 -3.25 1.87 7.75
CA ALA A 60 -2.68 3.02 8.42
C ALA A 60 -3.75 3.90 9.07
N VAL A 61 -4.83 4.21 8.34
CA VAL A 61 -5.99 4.95 8.86
C VAL A 61 -6.65 4.19 10.01
N PHE A 62 -6.84 2.87 9.86
CA PHE A 62 -7.39 2.03 10.91
C PHE A 62 -6.50 2.01 12.16
N ALA A 63 -5.19 1.86 12.00
CA ALA A 63 -4.24 1.87 13.12
C ALA A 63 -4.25 3.23 13.85
N ALA A 64 -4.27 4.34 13.12
CA ALA A 64 -4.38 5.69 13.68
C ALA A 64 -5.68 5.86 14.47
N PHE A 65 -6.81 5.42 13.91
CA PHE A 65 -8.11 5.45 14.59
C PHE A 65 -8.11 4.65 15.90
N VAL A 66 -7.55 3.45 15.89
CA VAL A 66 -7.41 2.61 17.10
C VAL A 66 -6.50 3.27 18.13
N ALA A 67 -5.42 3.92 17.71
CA ALA A 67 -4.52 4.65 18.61
C ALA A 67 -5.23 5.84 19.27
N MET A 68 -5.94 6.67 18.50
CA MET A 68 -6.70 7.81 19.02
C MET A 68 -7.76 7.40 20.05
N ARG A 69 -8.51 6.32 19.77
CA ARG A 69 -9.52 5.81 20.72
C ARG A 69 -8.93 5.32 22.04
N ARG A 70 -7.68 4.86 22.04
CA ARG A 70 -7.00 4.45 23.28
C ARG A 70 -6.53 5.64 24.10
N LEU A 71 -5.97 6.66 23.43
CA LEU A 71 -5.53 7.89 24.08
C LEU A 71 -6.70 8.67 24.71
N GLY A 72 -7.87 8.72 24.06
CA GLY A 72 -9.05 9.38 24.61
C GLY A 72 -9.73 8.66 25.78
N ASN A 73 -9.38 7.39 26.03
CA ASN A 73 -9.91 6.59 27.13
C ASN A 73 -8.92 6.41 28.30
N SER A 74 -7.74 7.05 28.22
CA SER A 74 -6.68 7.02 29.25
C SER A 74 -6.65 8.36 29.99
#